data_AF-A0A7S1PJ79-F1
#
_entry.id   AF-A0A7S1PJ79-F1
#
_cell.length_a   1.000
_cell.length_b   1.000
_cell.length_c   1.000
_cell.angle_alpha   90.00
_cell.angle_beta   90.00
_cell.angle_gamma   90.00
#
_symmetry.space_group_name_H-M   'P 1'
#
loop_
_entity.id
_entity.type
_entity.pdbx_description
1 polymer ?
#
loop_
_entity_poly.entity_id
_entity_poly.type
_entity_poly.pdbx_seq_one_letter_code
_entity_poly.pdbx_strand_id
1 'polypeptide(L)'
;YTSSDLATELQTQLNSLAITDTFSVSFNSNTGKFTIIDDTGNFQINWTHANTDAHVGALLGFNDSTDDTGSSSYTSDNMAKASDHYVNIHSMKLAALSPLNQYS
;
A
#
# COMPACT_ATOMS: atom_id res chain seq x y z
N TYR A 1 12.54 0.18 -6.27
CA TYR A 1 11.62 -0.90 -5.90
C TYR A 1 10.30 -0.66 -6.60
N THR A 2 9.71 -1.68 -7.23
CA THR A 2 8.28 -1.63 -7.55
C THR A 2 7.47 -1.79 -6.26
N SER A 3 6.18 -1.44 -6.25
CA SER A 3 5.34 -1.65 -5.05
C SER A 3 5.22 -3.12 -4.65
N SER A 4 5.34 -4.05 -5.61
CA SER A 4 5.40 -5.48 -5.33
C SER A 4 6.73 -5.90 -4.70
N ASP A 5 7.85 -5.32 -5.14
CA ASP A 5 9.15 -5.56 -4.49
C ASP A 5 9.16 -4.98 -3.08
N LEU A 6 8.53 -3.82 -2.88
CA LEU A 6 8.38 -3.22 -1.55
C LEU A 6 7.51 -4.09 -0.63
N ALA A 7 6.43 -4.70 -1.14
CA ALA A 7 5.63 -5.65 -0.37
C ALA A 7 6.48 -6.85 0.09
N THR A 8 7.30 -7.37 -0.83
CA THR A 8 8.19 -8.51 -0.55
C THR A 8 9.25 -8.15 0.49
N GLU A 9 9.85 -6.97 0.37
CA GLU A 9 10.83 -6.48 1.34
C GLU A 9 10.20 -6.25 2.71
N LEU A 10 9.02 -5.60 2.76
CA LEU A 10 8.31 -5.36 4.01
C LEU A 10 7.95 -6.68 4.72
N GLN A 11 7.47 -7.68 3.98
CA GLN A 11 7.23 -9.02 4.51
C GLN A 11 8.50 -9.64 5.07
N THR A 12 9.61 -9.52 4.34
CA THR A 12 10.91 -10.08 4.75
C THR A 12 11.37 -9.45 6.07
N GLN A 13 11.29 -8.13 6.19
CA GLN A 13 11.69 -7.42 7.41
C GLN A 13 10.79 -7.75 8.59
N LEU A 14 9.46 -7.73 8.41
CA LEU A 14 8.50 -8.12 9.46
C LEU A 14 8.78 -9.53 9.98
N ASN A 15 8.94 -10.51 9.08
CA ASN A 15 9.22 -11.90 9.46
C ASN A 15 10.62 -12.11 10.03
N SER A 16 11.59 -11.26 9.70
CA SER A 16 12.93 -11.35 10.30
C SER A 16 12.97 -10.92 11.77
N LEU A 17 12.03 -10.07 12.17
CA LEU A 17 11.90 -9.54 13.53
C LEU A 17 10.82 -10.27 14.35
N ALA A 18 9.86 -10.91 13.68
CA ALA A 18 8.82 -11.69 14.32
C ALA A 18 9.40 -12.91 15.04
N ILE A 19 8.96 -13.15 16.28
CA ILE A 19 9.38 -14.32 17.07
C ILE A 19 8.36 -15.46 16.93
N THR A 20 7.08 -15.12 17.04
CA THR A 20 5.95 -16.08 17.00
C THR A 20 5.03 -15.86 15.81
N ASP A 21 5.01 -14.65 15.28
CA ASP A 21 4.05 -14.22 14.27
C ASP A 21 4.56 -14.54 12.87
N THR A 22 3.65 -14.61 11.92
CA THR A 22 3.99 -14.84 10.52
C THR A 22 3.20 -13.87 9.68
N PHE A 23 3.91 -12.91 9.10
CA PHE A 23 3.31 -11.85 8.32
C PHE A 23 3.28 -12.20 6.83
N SER A 24 2.14 -11.93 6.22
CA SER A 24 1.93 -11.91 4.78
C SER A 24 1.65 -10.48 4.32
N VAL A 25 2.44 -9.97 3.36
CA VAL A 25 2.25 -8.63 2.80
C VAL A 25 2.00 -8.74 1.31
N SER A 26 0.94 -8.08 0.83
CA SER A 26 0.61 -8.05 -0.59
C SER A 26 0.36 -6.63 -1.09
N PHE A 27 0.62 -6.41 -2.37
CA PHE A 27 0.26 -5.20 -3.09
C PHE A 27 -0.72 -5.56 -4.21
N ASN A 28 -1.86 -4.89 -4.24
CA ASN A 28 -2.87 -5.05 -5.29
C ASN A 28 -2.67 -3.96 -6.35
N SER A 29 -2.10 -4.32 -7.50
CA SER A 29 -1.81 -3.37 -8.59
C SER A 29 -3.04 -2.72 -9.23
N ASN A 30 -4.21 -3.34 -9.13
CA ASN A 30 -5.46 -2.77 -9.66
C ASN A 30 -5.97 -1.63 -8.77
N THR A 31 -5.77 -1.73 -7.46
CA THR A 31 -6.23 -0.73 -6.48
C THR A 31 -5.11 0.16 -5.95
N GLY A 32 -3.84 -0.19 -6.20
CA GLY A 32 -2.68 0.49 -5.66
C GLY A 32 -2.48 0.33 -4.15
N LYS A 33 -3.09 -0.68 -3.51
CA LYS A 33 -3.15 -0.79 -2.05
C LYS A 33 -2.27 -1.91 -1.50
N PHE A 34 -1.75 -1.68 -0.29
CA PHE A 34 -1.08 -2.71 0.50
C PHE A 34 -2.05 -3.40 1.44
N THR A 35 -1.82 -4.68 1.70
CA THR A 35 -2.49 -5.43 2.75
C THR A 35 -1.44 -6.16 3.57
N ILE A 36 -1.46 -5.97 4.89
CA ILE A 36 -0.61 -6.65 5.86
C ILE A 36 -1.49 -7.56 6.69
N ILE A 37 -1.13 -8.83 6.77
CA ILE A 37 -1.83 -9.87 7.53
C ILE A 37 -0.84 -10.48 8.51
N ASP A 38 -1.26 -10.69 9.74
CA ASP A 38 -0.64 -11.65 10.64
C ASP A 38 -1.42 -12.97 10.55
N ASP A 39 -0.76 -14.02 10.08
CA ASP A 39 -1.34 -15.34 9.87
C ASP A 39 -1.50 -16.13 11.19
N THR A 40 -1.00 -15.62 12.32
CA THR A 40 -1.07 -16.28 13.63
C THR A 40 -2.07 -15.65 14.60
N GLY A 41 -2.41 -14.36 14.44
CA GLY A 41 -3.27 -13.66 15.38
C GLY A 41 -3.55 -12.20 15.03
N ASN A 42 -4.06 -11.47 16.02
CA ASN A 42 -4.27 -10.04 15.91
C ASN A 42 -2.95 -9.28 16.17
N PHE A 43 -2.73 -8.22 15.41
CA PHE A 43 -1.60 -7.32 15.62
C PHE A 43 -2.06 -5.87 15.59
N GLN A 44 -1.13 -4.95 15.87
CA GLN A 44 -1.38 -3.51 15.80
C GLN A 44 -0.27 -2.82 15.02
N ILE A 45 -0.65 -1.79 14.26
CA ILE A 45 0.32 -0.91 13.60
C ILE A 45 0.28 0.43 14.30
N ASN A 46 1.35 0.72 15.03
CA ASN A 46 1.44 1.89 15.90
C ASN A 46 2.08 3.05 15.13
N TRP A 47 1.24 3.88 14.53
CA TRP A 47 1.67 5.06 13.75
C TRP A 47 1.99 6.25 14.64
N THR A 48 1.22 6.42 15.72
CA THR A 48 1.26 7.61 16.59
C THR A 48 2.31 7.54 17.70
N HIS A 49 2.99 6.39 17.82
CA HIS A 49 4.10 6.22 18.76
C HIS A 49 5.36 6.99 18.32
N ALA A 50 6.31 7.17 19.24
CA ALA A 50 7.56 7.90 19.02
C ALA A 50 8.50 7.17 18.03
N ASN A 51 8.12 7.19 16.76
CA ASN A 51 8.85 6.60 15.66
C ASN A 51 9.82 7.67 15.11
N THR A 52 11.03 7.26 14.71
CA THR A 52 12.00 8.16 14.05
C THR A 52 11.60 8.54 12.63
N ASP A 53 10.61 7.84 12.08
CA ASP A 53 9.98 8.12 10.79
C ASP A 53 8.48 8.31 11.03
N ALA A 54 7.95 9.47 10.68
CA ALA A 54 6.57 9.85 10.92
C ALA A 54 5.63 9.50 9.75
N HIS A 55 6.14 8.99 8.61
CA HIS A 55 5.37 8.96 7.36
C HIS A 55 5.49 7.68 6.53
N VAL A 56 6.08 6.61 7.08
CA VAL A 56 6.07 5.30 6.40
C VAL A 56 4.64 4.79 6.15
N GLY A 57 3.70 5.09 7.06
CA GLY A 57 2.27 4.81 6.87
C GLY A 57 1.73 5.53 5.62
N ALA A 58 1.96 6.83 5.50
CA ALA A 58 1.58 7.61 4.31
C ALA A 58 2.22 7.11 3.01
N LEU A 59 3.47 6.61 3.04
CA LEU A 59 4.13 6.01 1.87
C LEU A 59 3.40 4.74 1.40
N LEU A 60 3.02 3.89 2.35
CA LEU A 60 2.28 2.64 2.12
C LEU A 60 0.78 2.88 1.86
N GLY A 61 0.30 4.10 2.06
CA GLY A 61 -1.09 4.51 1.83
C GLY A 61 -2.01 4.34 3.03
N PHE A 62 -1.48 4.04 4.22
CA PHE A 62 -2.24 4.01 5.47
C PHE A 62 -2.45 5.44 6.00
N ASN A 63 -3.58 5.65 6.67
CA ASN A 63 -3.84 6.83 7.47
C ASN A 63 -3.08 6.73 8.81
N ASP A 64 -1.92 7.36 8.86
CA ASP A 64 -1.02 7.35 10.02
C ASP A 64 -1.43 8.33 11.15
N SER A 65 -2.61 8.96 11.05
CA SER A 65 -3.13 9.83 12.13
C SER A 65 -3.69 9.05 13.32
N THR A 66 -3.97 7.75 13.18
CA THR A 66 -4.52 6.87 14.21
C THR A 66 -3.97 5.46 14.08
N ASP A 67 -3.61 4.80 15.18
CA ASP A 67 -3.12 3.42 15.17
C ASP A 67 -4.18 2.43 14.64
N ASP A 68 -3.72 1.44 13.88
CA ASP A 68 -4.53 0.31 13.43
C ASP A 68 -4.52 -0.79 14.50
N THR A 69 -5.67 -1.14 15.06
CA THR A 69 -5.76 -2.09 16.19
C THR A 69 -6.93 -3.07 16.08
N GLY A 70 -6.81 -4.23 16.72
CA GLY A 70 -7.92 -5.18 16.92
C GLY A 70 -8.22 -6.14 15.75
N SER A 71 -7.39 -6.16 14.71
CA SER A 71 -7.53 -7.03 13.54
C SER A 71 -6.24 -7.83 13.28
N SER A 72 -6.38 -8.96 12.59
CA SER A 72 -5.28 -9.72 12.00
C SER A 72 -4.94 -9.27 10.58
N SER A 73 -5.70 -8.33 10.02
CA SER A 73 -5.52 -7.82 8.66
C SER A 73 -5.83 -6.34 8.57
N TYR A 74 -4.93 -5.58 7.94
CA TYR A 74 -5.12 -4.18 7.60
C TYR A 74 -4.80 -3.95 6.13
N THR A 75 -5.70 -3.26 5.43
CA THR A 75 -5.53 -2.81 4.05
C THR A 75 -5.42 -1.30 4.04
N SER A 76 -4.46 -0.76 3.28
CA SER A 76 -4.20 0.67 3.22
C SER A 76 -5.43 1.48 2.79
N ASP A 77 -5.63 2.64 3.41
CA ASP A 77 -6.77 3.52 3.15
C ASP A 77 -6.75 4.08 1.73
N ASN A 78 -5.55 4.42 1.26
CA ASN A 78 -5.28 5.08 0.00
C ASN A 78 -4.36 4.23 -0.90
N MET A 79 -4.26 4.64 -2.16
CA MET A 79 -3.20 4.18 -3.04
C MET A 79 -1.83 4.54 -2.44
N ALA A 80 -0.90 3.61 -2.46
CA ALA A 80 0.45 3.84 -1.98
C ALA A 80 1.18 4.86 -2.85
N LYS A 81 1.98 5.72 -2.19
CA LYS A 81 2.84 6.70 -2.86
C LYS A 81 4.22 6.14 -3.22
N ALA A 82 4.45 4.85 -2.94
CA ALA A 82 5.68 4.14 -3.32
C ALA A 82 5.95 4.15 -4.83
N SER A 83 4.97 4.52 -5.66
CA SER A 83 5.05 4.62 -7.11
C SER A 83 5.06 6.06 -7.66
N ASP A 84 5.69 7.02 -6.98
CA ASP A 84 5.92 8.39 -7.51
C ASP A 84 6.76 8.44 -8.82
N HIS A 85 7.05 7.29 -9.45
CA HIS A 85 7.74 7.18 -10.72
C HIS A 85 6.92 6.57 -11.86
N TYR A 86 5.60 6.73 -11.85
CA TYR A 86 4.77 6.52 -13.03
C TYR A 86 4.10 7.82 -13.49
N VAL A 87 4.69 8.45 -14.51
CA VAL A 87 3.93 9.35 -15.38
C VAL A 87 2.77 8.52 -15.95
N ASN A 88 1.54 8.84 -15.54
CA ASN A 88 0.37 8.06 -15.92
C ASN A 88 -0.07 8.39 -17.36
N ILE A 89 0.66 7.85 -18.35
CA ILE A 89 0.39 8.08 -19.79
C ILE A 89 -0.92 7.38 -20.22
N HIS A 90 -1.43 6.43 -19.44
CA HIS A 90 -2.70 5.74 -19.72
C HIS A 90 -3.93 6.64 -19.45
N SER A 91 -3.88 7.54 -18.48
CA SER A 91 -4.92 8.55 -18.26
C SER A 91 -4.88 9.71 -19.26
N MET A 92 -3.78 9.90 -20.00
CA MET A 92 -3.72 10.85 -21.12
C MET A 92 -4.33 10.28 -22.41
N LYS A 93 -4.41 8.95 -22.55
CA LYS A 93 -4.97 8.32 -23.75
C LYS A 93 -6.51 8.28 -23.76
N LEU A 94 -7.15 8.36 -22.60
CA LEU A 94 -8.62 8.41 -22.49
C LEU A 94 -9.19 9.81 -22.79
N ALA A 95 -8.38 10.88 -22.69
CA ALA A 95 -8.77 12.23 -23.07
C ALA A 95 -8.60 12.53 -24.58
N ALA A 96 -7.95 11.64 -25.35
CA ALA A 96 -7.60 11.87 -26.76
C ALA A 96 -8.45 11.06 -27.76
N LEU A 97 -9.46 10.30 -27.30
CA LEU A 97 -10.34 9.51 -28.16
C LEU A 97 -11.81 9.87 -27.93
N SER A 98 -12.19 11.11 -28.25
CA SER A 98 -13.55 11.36 -28.75
C SER A 98 -13.57 11.07 -30.25
N PRO A 99 -14.33 10.07 -30.74
CA PRO A 99 -14.32 9.70 -32.16
C PRO A 99 -14.90 10.80 -33.06
N LEU A 100 -14.20 11.08 -34.16
CA LEU A 100 -14.72 11.72 -35.36
C LEU A 100 -15.92 10.91 -35.91
N ASN A 101 -17.10 11.51 -35.95
CA ASN A 101 -18.06 11.55 -37.08
C ASN A 101 -19.50 11.67 -36.61
N GLN A 102 -20.15 12.81 -36.86
CA GLN A 102 -21.58 13.05 -37.16
C GLN A 102 -21.65 14.55 -37.58
N TYR A 103 -22.05 15.04 -38.75
CA TYR A 103 -22.77 14.55 -39.94
C TYR A 103 -22.34 15.41 -41.15
N SER A 104 -22.72 14.91 -42.34
CA SER A 104 -22.68 15.51 -43.68
C SER A 104 -23.17 16.93 -43.81
#